data_AF-A0A6B0YJ36-F1
#
_entry.id   AF-A0A6B0YJ36-F1
#
_cell.length_a   1.000
_cell.length_b   1.000
_cell.length_c   1.000
_cell.angle_alpha   90.00
_cell.angle_beta   90.00
_cell.angle_gamma   90.00
#
_symmetry.space_group_name_H-M   'P 1'
#
loop_
_entity.id
_entity.type
_entity.pdbx_description
1 polymer ?
#
loop_
_entity_poly.entity_id
_entity_poly.type
_entity_poly.pdbx_seq_one_letter_code
_entity_poly.pdbx_strand_id
1 'polypeptide(L)' 'MTLPAVCELVGDDYLAFNTDYPHPDGTWPAGLADLESQPLPAESIKKIFWDNAAPLFGVDSEPGSVQ' A
#
# COMPACT_ATOMS: atom_id res chain seq x y z
N MET A 1 -0.18 9.51 13.98
CA MET A 1 -0.92 8.89 12.85
C MET A 1 -0.60 9.68 11.60
N THR A 2 0.46 9.31 10.88
CA THR A 2 0.95 10.07 9.72
C THR A 2 0.20 9.69 8.45
N LEU A 3 -0.08 8.41 8.23
CA LEU A 3 -0.73 7.96 7.01
C LEU A 3 -2.13 8.58 6.78
N PRO A 4 -3.04 8.66 7.78
CA PRO A 4 -4.33 9.33 7.58
C PRO A 4 -4.20 10.80 7.17
N ALA A 5 -3.28 11.54 7.80
CA ALA A 5 -3.05 12.94 7.46
C ALA A 5 -2.49 13.12 6.04
N VAL A 6 -1.67 12.18 5.56
CA VAL A 6 -1.18 12.19 4.17
C VAL A 6 -2.32 11.87 3.20
N CYS A 7 -3.16 10.88 3.49
CA CYS A 7 -4.35 10.59 2.67
C CYS A 7 -5.27 11.83 2.57
N GLU A 8 -5.48 12.57 3.66
CA GLU A 8 -6.25 13.82 3.63
C GLU A 8 -5.58 14.92 2.79
N LEU A 9 -4.25 14.99 2.80
CA LEU A 9 -3.50 16.03 2.11
C LEU A 9 -3.39 15.79 0.60
N VAL A 10 -3.10 14.56 0.18
CA VAL A 10 -2.78 14.23 -1.23
C VAL A 10 -3.74 13.25 -1.88
N GLY A 11 -4.54 12.52 -1.09
CA GLY A 11 -5.40 11.43 -1.58
C GLY A 11 -4.74 10.06 -1.49
N ASP A 12 -5.54 9.02 -1.25
CA ASP A 12 -5.08 7.63 -1.12
C ASP A 12 -4.65 7.01 -2.47
N ASP A 13 -5.06 7.58 -3.60
CA ASP A 13 -4.69 7.15 -4.97
C ASP A 13 -3.20 7.38 -5.31
N TYR A 14 -2.49 8.19 -4.52
CA TYR A 14 -1.10 8.59 -4.79
C TYR A 14 -0.07 7.89 -3.89
N LEU A 15 -0.50 6.87 -3.15
CA LEU A 15 0.33 6.21 -2.14
C LEU A 15 0.53 4.73 -2.49
N ALA A 16 1.76 4.25 -2.37
CA ALA A 16 2.10 2.84 -2.49
C ALA A 16 2.93 2.41 -1.28
N PHE A 17 2.74 1.17 -0.85
CA PHE A 17 3.48 0.58 0.27
C PHE A 17 4.61 -0.33 -0.19
N ASN A 18 5.70 -0.35 0.58
CA ASN A 18 6.74 -1.37 0.49
C ASN A 18 7.35 -1.58 1.89
N THR A 19 8.08 -2.69 2.05
CA THR A 19 8.72 -3.02 3.33
C THR A 19 10.19 -2.63 3.42
N ASP A 20 10.77 -2.16 2.31
CA ASP A 20 12.21 -1.95 2.13
C ASP A 20 13.07 -3.16 2.56
N TYR A 21 12.56 -4.39 2.44
CA TYR A 21 13.35 -5.59 2.79
C TYR A 21 14.57 -5.73 1.86
N PRO A 22 15.78 -6.07 2.38
CA PRO A 22 16.13 -6.45 3.76
C PRO A 22 16.80 -5.31 4.55
N HIS A 23 16.52 -4.05 4.24
CA HIS A 23 17.20 -2.93 4.88
C HIS A 23 16.95 -2.88 6.39
N PRO A 24 17.96 -2.46 7.19
CA PRO A 24 17.87 -2.43 8.64
C PRO A 24 16.84 -1.41 9.18
N ASP A 25 16.51 -0.41 8.38
CA ASP A 25 15.48 0.61 8.62
C ASP A 25 14.16 0.31 7.89
N GLY A 26 14.04 -0.85 7.23
CA GLY A 26 12.80 -1.33 6.65
C GLY A 26 11.77 -1.78 7.69
N THR A 27 10.58 -2.13 7.23
CA THR A 27 9.42 -2.47 8.08
C THR A 27 9.11 -3.97 8.15
N TRP A 28 9.84 -4.81 7.39
CA TRP A 28 9.63 -6.26 7.44
C TRP A 28 9.98 -6.85 8.82
N PRO A 29 9.18 -7.77 9.38
CA PRO A 29 7.92 -8.33 8.83
C PRO A 29 6.64 -7.60 9.30
N ALA A 30 6.73 -6.67 10.24
CA ALA A 30 5.58 -6.07 10.92
C ALA A 30 4.77 -5.10 10.03
N GLY A 31 5.43 -4.48 9.03
CA GLY A 31 4.85 -3.40 8.24
C GLY A 31 3.53 -3.73 7.53
N LEU A 32 3.31 -5.01 7.17
CA LEU A 32 2.04 -5.42 6.58
C LEU A 32 0.89 -5.28 7.59
N ALA A 33 1.04 -5.87 8.78
CA ALA A 33 0.04 -5.77 9.85
C ALA A 33 -0.13 -4.32 10.33
N ASP A 34 0.98 -3.56 10.37
CA ASP A 34 0.94 -2.13 10.74
C ASP A 34 0.12 -1.30 9.74
N LEU A 35 0.22 -1.57 8.43
CA LEU A 35 -0.61 -0.93 7.41
C LEU A 35 -2.08 -1.36 7.51
N GLU A 36 -2.36 -2.65 7.68
CA GLU A 36 -3.73 -3.16 7.86
C GLU A 36 -4.44 -2.56 9.09
N SER A 37 -3.67 -2.25 10.14
CA SER A 37 -4.19 -1.65 11.38
C SER A 37 -4.41 -0.14 11.33
N GLN A 38 -4.04 0.54 10.24
CA GLN A 38 -4.23 1.98 10.13
C GLN A 38 -5.72 2.33 10.17
N PRO A 39 -6.12 3.44 10.80
CA PRO A 39 -7.50 3.86 10.90
C PRO A 39 -7.98 4.50 9.60
N LEU A 40 -8.01 3.70 8.54
CA LEU A 40 -8.43 4.06 7.18
C LEU A 40 -9.51 3.08 6.70
N PRO A 41 -10.36 3.49 5.73
CA PRO A 41 -11.27 2.57 5.06
C PRO A 41 -10.51 1.41 4.42
N ALA A 42 -11.12 0.21 4.41
CA ALA A 42 -10.53 -0.97 3.78
C ALA A 42 -10.17 -0.75 2.30
N GLU A 43 -10.98 0.03 1.58
CA GLU A 43 -10.71 0.42 0.19
C GLU A 43 -9.40 1.22 0.06
N SER A 44 -9.15 2.18 0.96
CA SER A 44 -7.90 2.94 0.99
C SER A 44 -6.70 2.03 1.28
N ILE A 45 -6.86 1.09 2.22
CA ILE A 45 -5.82 0.09 2.52
C ILE A 45 -5.52 -0.77 1.28
N LYS A 46 -6.54 -1.24 0.55
CA LYS A 46 -6.39 -2.03 -0.69
C LYS A 46 -5.65 -1.26 -1.78
N LYS A 47 -5.98 0.01 -1.98
CA LYS A 47 -5.27 0.89 -2.93
C LYS A 47 -3.79 1.01 -2.62
N ILE A 48 -3.47 1.34 -1.36
CA ILE A 48 -2.10 1.56 -0.89
C ILE A 48 -1.27 0.27 -0.93
N PHE A 49 -1.89 -0.87 -0.62
CA PHE A 49 -1.24 -2.18 -0.68
C PHE A 49 -0.95 -2.66 -2.10
N TRP A 50 -1.89 -2.45 -3.03
CA TRP A 50 -1.84 -3.13 -4.32
C TRP A 50 -2.34 -2.28 -5.49
N ASP A 51 -3.57 -1.77 -5.45
CA ASP A 51 -4.20 -1.25 -6.68
C ASP A 51 -3.43 -0.06 -7.29
N ASN A 52 -2.77 0.76 -6.45
CA ASN A 52 -1.94 1.87 -6.94
C ASN A 52 -0.59 1.40 -7.50
N ALA A 53 -0.02 0.33 -6.94
CA ALA A 53 1.29 -0.18 -7.33
C ALA A 53 1.24 -1.07 -8.57
N ALA A 54 0.22 -1.93 -8.68
CA ALA A 54 0.05 -2.89 -9.77
C ALA A 54 0.26 -2.28 -11.18
N PRO A 55 -0.42 -1.18 -11.58
CA PRO A 55 -0.21 -0.58 -12.90
C PRO A 55 1.18 0.03 -13.07
N LEU A 56 1.86 0.46 -12.00
CA LEU A 56 3.23 0.99 -12.07
C LEU A 56 4.25 -0.10 -12.43
N PHE A 57 3.95 -1.35 -12.07
CA PHE A 57 4.78 -2.51 -12.37
C PHE A 57 4.29 -3.33 -13.57
N GLY A 58 3.26 -2.87 -14.27
CA GLY A 58 2.66 -3.59 -15.40
C GLY A 58 1.96 -4.89 -14.99
N VAL A 59 1.50 -4.98 -13.74
CA VAL A 59 0.66 -6.07 -13.26
C VAL A 59 -0.79 -5.63 -13.43
N ASP A 60 -1.56 -6.39 -14.19
CA ASP A 60 -2.99 -6.12 -14.34
C ASP A 60 -3.70 -6.26 -12.98
N SER A 61 -4.51 -5.27 -12.64
CA SER A 61 -5.32 -5.28 -11.41
C SER A 61 -6.57 -6.15 -11.54
N GLU A 62 -6.80 -6.80 -12.70
CA GLU A 62 -7.87 -7.78 -12.85
C GLU A 62 -7.52 -9.08 -12.12
N PRO A 63 -8.38 -9.58 -11.22
CA PRO A 63 -8.18 -10.88 -10.60
C PRO A 63 -8.25 -11.98 -11.68
N GLY A 64 -7.10 -12.46 -12.15
CA GLY A 64 -7.00 -13.66 -12.99
C GLY A 64 -6.25 -13.54 -14.32
N SER A 65 -5.71 -12.38 -14.70
CA SER A 65 -4.83 -12.27 -15.88
C SER A 65 -3.38 -12.61 -15.54
N VAL A 66 -3.15 -13.87 -15.17
CA VAL A 66 -1.83 -14.49 -15.36
C VAL A 66 -1.94 -15.33 -16.63
N GLN A 67 -1.27 -14.91 -17.71
CA GLN A 67 -0.97 -15.80 -18.85
C GLN A 67 0.15 -16.76 -18.48
#